data_AF-A0A7W1CV68-F1
#
_entry.id   AF-A0A7W1CV68-F1
#
_cell.length_a   1.000
_cell.length_b   1.000
_cell.length_c   1.000
_cell.angle_alpha   90.00
_cell.angle_beta   90.00
_cell.angle_gamma   90.00
#
_symmetry.space_group_name_H-M   'P 1'
#
loop_
_entity.id
_entity.type
_entity.pdbx_description
1 polymer ?
#
loop_
_entity_poly.entity_id
_entity_poly.type
_entity_poly.pdbx_seq_one_letter_code
_entity_poly.pdbx_strand_id
1 'polypeptide(L)'
;DPSKVDRSAAYMARWVAKNVVASGLAKRCEIQFAYAIGYPNPVSMNINTFDTNSVPEEAIESAVNKIFSFKPAEIVQQLDLLRPIYSKTTNYGHFGKDDPDITWEKTDKAAELKKLAK
;
A
#
# COMPACT_ATOMS: atom_id res chain seq x y z
N ASP A 1 12.82 12.83 0.53
CA ASP A 1 12.38 12.62 -0.87
C ASP A 1 11.88 11.19 -1.02
N PRO A 2 11.19 10.81 -2.12
CA PRO A 2 10.52 9.50 -2.22
C PRO A 2 11.46 8.33 -2.56
N SER A 3 12.77 8.55 -2.79
CA SER A 3 13.70 7.43 -2.98
C SER A 3 14.02 6.69 -1.68
N LYS A 4 13.66 7.26 -0.52
CA LYS A 4 13.89 6.65 0.79
C LYS A 4 12.69 5.78 1.13
N VAL A 5 12.91 4.47 1.14
CA VAL A 5 11.87 3.46 1.35
C VAL A 5 11.14 3.60 2.69
N ASP A 6 11.80 4.18 3.71
CA ASP A 6 11.15 4.52 4.98
C ASP A 6 9.87 5.34 4.79
N ARG A 7 9.84 6.23 3.78
CA ARG A 7 8.66 7.01 3.42
C ARG A 7 7.83 6.31 2.37
N SER A 8 8.42 6.00 1.21
CA SER A 8 7.65 5.54 0.06
C SER A 8 7.02 4.17 0.29
N ALA A 9 7.72 3.22 0.91
CA ALA A 9 7.17 1.92 1.23
C ALA A 9 6.12 1.98 2.34
N ALA A 10 6.26 2.90 3.31
CA ALA A 10 5.22 3.13 4.32
C ALA A 10 3.91 3.67 3.69
N TYR A 11 4.01 4.58 2.72
CA TYR A 11 2.85 5.07 1.97
C TYR A 11 2.25 3.97 1.09
N MET A 12 3.10 3.14 0.48
CA MET A 12 2.66 1.97 -0.27
C MET A 12 1.89 0.98 0.63
N ALA A 13 2.43 0.68 1.82
CA ALA A 13 1.78 -0.20 2.79
C ALA A 13 0.39 0.33 3.17
N ARG A 14 0.28 1.63 3.42
CA ARG A 14 -1.00 2.30 3.69
C ARG A 14 -1.97 2.14 2.53
N TRP A 15 -1.54 2.43 1.31
CA TRP A 15 -2.40 2.37 0.13
C TRP A 15 -2.93 0.94 -0.10
N VAL A 16 -2.05 -0.06 0.00
CA VAL A 16 -2.44 -1.48 -0.11
C VAL A 16 -3.42 -1.86 1.00
N ALA A 17 -3.08 -1.63 2.26
CA ALA A 17 -3.92 -1.99 3.40
C ALA A 17 -5.31 -1.33 3.32
N LYS A 18 -5.36 -0.04 2.95
CA LYS A 18 -6.62 0.70 2.79
C LYS A 18 -7.47 0.12 1.67
N ASN A 19 -6.87 -0.27 0.54
CA ASN A 19 -7.58 -0.90 -0.57
C ASN A 19 -8.07 -2.31 -0.23
N VAL A 20 -7.29 -3.11 0.53
CA VAL A 20 -7.73 -4.41 1.04
C VAL A 20 -8.96 -4.25 1.93
N VAL A 21 -8.96 -3.31 2.87
CA VAL A 21 -10.14 -3.07 3.74
C VAL A 21 -11.32 -2.52 2.92
N ALA A 22 -11.10 -1.54 2.03
CA ALA A 22 -12.16 -0.95 1.21
C ALA A 22 -12.79 -1.95 0.22
N SER A 23 -12.04 -2.97 -0.21
CA SER A 23 -12.57 -4.06 -1.05
C SER A 23 -13.53 -4.99 -0.31
N GLY A 24 -13.56 -4.91 1.02
CA GLY A 24 -14.30 -5.83 1.89
C GLY A 24 -13.64 -7.19 2.04
N LEU A 25 -12.37 -7.33 1.64
CA LEU A 25 -11.64 -8.59 1.80
C LEU A 25 -11.24 -8.86 3.25
N ALA A 26 -11.07 -7.81 4.07
CA ALA A 26 -10.83 -7.90 5.51
C ALA A 26 -11.36 -6.66 6.24
N LYS A 27 -11.56 -6.74 7.57
CA LYS A 27 -11.91 -5.56 8.41
C LYS A 27 -10.67 -4.83 8.92
N ARG A 28 -9.56 -5.54 9.09
CA ARG A 28 -8.25 -5.05 9.50
C ARG A 28 -7.20 -5.63 8.54
N CYS A 29 -6.18 -4.85 8.24
CA CYS A 29 -5.08 -5.30 7.39
C CYS A 29 -3.82 -4.54 7.80
N GLU A 30 -2.75 -5.28 8.05
CA GLU A 30 -1.40 -4.79 8.23
C GLU A 30 -0.52 -5.34 7.11
N ILE A 31 0.36 -4.49 6.59
CA ILE A 31 1.33 -4.83 5.55
C ILE A 31 2.71 -4.54 6.12
N GLN A 32 3.59 -5.53 6.07
CA GLN A 32 4.99 -5.38 6.43
C GLN A 32 5.86 -5.55 5.18
N PHE A 33 6.88 -4.71 5.04
CA PHE A 33 7.92 -4.86 4.04
C PHE A 33 9.29 -4.88 4.71
N ALA A 34 10.21 -5.65 4.13
CA ALA A 34 11.63 -5.50 4.40
C ALA A 34 12.37 -5.26 3.08
N TYR A 35 13.37 -4.37 3.10
CA TYR A 35 14.24 -4.06 1.95
C TYR A 35 15.69 -4.24 2.34
N ALA A 36 16.51 -4.67 1.37
CA ALA A 36 17.96 -4.64 1.46
C ALA A 36 18.50 -3.51 0.58
N ILE A 37 19.50 -2.77 1.08
CA ILE A 37 20.12 -1.68 0.32
C ILE A 37 20.70 -2.20 -1.00
N GLY A 38 20.38 -1.56 -2.12
CA GLY A 38 20.83 -1.96 -3.46
C GLY A 38 20.02 -3.10 -4.10
N TYR A 39 19.00 -3.64 -3.44
CA TYR A 39 18.10 -4.65 -4.04
C TYR A 39 16.77 -4.01 -4.47
N PRO A 40 16.31 -4.21 -5.71
CA PRO A 40 15.17 -3.48 -6.26
C PRO A 40 13.82 -3.97 -5.75
N ASN A 41 13.72 -5.22 -5.32
CA ASN A 41 12.48 -5.80 -4.78
C ASN A 41 12.55 -5.83 -3.24
N PRO A 42 11.42 -5.88 -2.53
CA PRO A 42 11.44 -6.21 -1.11
C PRO A 42 12.03 -7.62 -0.90
N VAL A 43 12.77 -7.82 0.19
CA VAL A 43 13.26 -9.15 0.60
C VAL A 43 12.14 -9.96 1.27
N SER A 44 11.14 -9.29 1.83
CA SER A 44 9.90 -9.91 2.28
C SER A 44 8.72 -8.94 2.22
N MET A 45 7.53 -9.49 1.98
CA MET A 45 6.25 -8.87 2.26
C MET A 45 5.45 -9.83 3.15
N ASN A 46 4.73 -9.29 4.12
CA ASN A 46 3.76 -10.05 4.90
C ASN A 46 2.44 -9.29 4.98
N ILE A 47 1.33 -10.02 4.89
CA ILE A 47 -0.04 -9.50 5.08
C ILE A 47 -0.62 -10.18 6.32
N ASN A 48 -1.11 -9.39 7.27
CA ASN A 48 -1.84 -9.88 8.42
C ASN A 48 -3.22 -9.22 8.47
N THR A 49 -4.27 -10.02 8.39
CA THR A 49 -5.66 -9.55 8.44
C THR A 49 -6.32 -9.75 9.81
N PHE A 50 -5.57 -10.27 10.78
CA PHE A 50 -6.01 -10.48 12.16
C PHE A 50 -7.30 -11.31 12.24
N ASP A 51 -7.39 -12.37 11.45
CA ASP A 51 -8.56 -13.27 11.34
C ASP A 51 -9.86 -12.56 10.93
N THR A 52 -9.76 -11.39 10.28
CA THR A 52 -10.92 -10.64 9.79
C THR A 52 -11.15 -10.77 8.29
N ASN A 53 -10.35 -11.60 7.63
CA ASN A 53 -10.43 -11.88 6.20
C ASN A 53 -11.69 -12.69 5.83
N SER A 54 -12.20 -12.40 4.63
CA SER A 54 -13.35 -13.07 4.02
C SER A 54 -12.96 -14.20 3.06
N VAL A 55 -11.68 -14.27 2.70
CA VAL A 55 -11.04 -15.27 1.84
C VAL A 55 -9.65 -15.59 2.42
N PRO A 56 -8.99 -16.73 2.10
CA PRO A 56 -7.65 -17.03 2.59
C PRO A 56 -6.65 -15.88 2.37
N GLU A 57 -5.75 -15.64 3.32
CA GLU A 57 -4.79 -14.52 3.23
C GLU A 57 -3.88 -14.67 2.01
N GLU A 58 -3.57 -15.91 1.60
CA GLU A 58 -2.80 -16.22 0.40
C GLU A 58 -3.48 -15.75 -0.88
N ALA A 59 -4.82 -15.75 -0.92
CA ALA A 59 -5.58 -15.22 -2.06
C ALA A 59 -5.49 -13.68 -2.10
N ILE A 60 -5.51 -13.02 -0.93
CA ILE A 60 -5.32 -11.58 -0.80
C ILE A 60 -3.89 -11.22 -1.23
N GLU A 61 -2.89 -11.93 -0.73
CA GLU A 61 -1.48 -11.73 -1.08
C GLU A 61 -1.23 -11.94 -2.58
N SER A 62 -1.81 -12.99 -3.18
CA SER A 62 -1.71 -13.21 -4.63
C SER A 62 -2.33 -12.06 -5.44
N ALA A 63 -3.50 -11.57 -5.03
CA ALA A 63 -4.13 -10.43 -5.70
C ALA A 63 -3.31 -9.14 -5.54
N VAL A 64 -2.76 -8.89 -4.34
CA VAL A 64 -1.89 -7.75 -4.06
C VAL A 64 -0.64 -7.78 -4.95
N ASN A 65 0.05 -8.92 -5.02
CA ASN A 65 1.24 -9.08 -5.87
C ASN A 65 0.97 -8.96 -7.38
N LYS A 66 -0.28 -9.14 -7.83
CA LYS A 66 -0.68 -8.95 -9.24
C LYS A 66 -0.98 -7.49 -9.59
N ILE A 67 -1.53 -6.73 -8.64
CA ILE A 67 -2.01 -5.34 -8.88
C ILE A 67 -0.91 -4.32 -8.62
N PHE A 68 -0.12 -4.56 -7.57
CA PHE A 68 0.80 -3.59 -7.02
C PHE A 68 2.24 -3.99 -7.30
N SER A 69 3.08 -2.99 -7.58
CA SER A 69 4.52 -3.17 -7.58
C SER A 69 5.19 -2.56 -6.36
N PHE A 70 6.16 -3.27 -5.82
CA PHE A 70 6.88 -2.90 -4.62
C PHE A 70 8.32 -2.46 -4.89
N LYS A 71 8.70 -2.29 -6.16
CA LYS A 71 10.00 -1.68 -6.47
C LYS A 71 9.99 -0.20 -6.10
N PRO A 72 11.02 0.36 -5.44
CA PRO A 72 11.01 1.76 -5.03
C PRO A 72 10.67 2.73 -6.16
N ALA A 73 11.22 2.55 -7.36
CA ALA A 73 10.92 3.39 -8.53
C ALA A 73 9.44 3.29 -8.96
N GLU A 74 8.88 2.08 -8.95
CA GLU A 74 7.49 1.84 -9.33
C GLU A 74 6.53 2.34 -8.24
N ILE A 75 6.91 2.33 -6.96
CA ILE A 75 6.14 2.97 -5.86
C ILE A 75 6.05 4.47 -6.10
N VAL A 76 7.17 5.13 -6.42
CA VAL A 76 7.21 6.57 -6.72
C VAL A 76 6.28 6.92 -7.88
N GLN A 77 6.24 6.08 -8.91
CA GLN A 77 5.38 6.26 -10.08
C GLN A 77 3.90 6.01 -9.75
N GLN A 78 3.57 4.89 -9.13
CA GLN A 78 2.18 4.50 -8.80
C GLN A 78 1.49 5.52 -7.89
N LEU A 79 2.24 6.09 -6.95
CA LEU A 79 1.74 7.08 -6.00
C LEU A 79 2.00 8.53 -6.44
N ASP A 80 2.60 8.76 -7.61
CA ASP A 80 2.91 10.10 -8.12
C ASP A 80 3.60 10.99 -7.05
N LEU A 81 4.75 10.51 -6.54
CA LEU A 81 5.42 11.12 -5.38
C LEU A 81 6.42 12.21 -5.74
N LEU A 82 6.77 12.40 -7.01
CA LEU A 82 7.72 13.43 -7.46
C LEU A 82 7.04 14.80 -7.60
N ARG A 83 6.38 15.23 -6.52
CA ARG A 83 5.62 16.48 -6.42
C ARG A 83 5.86 17.16 -5.07
N PRO A 84 5.68 18.49 -4.98
CA PRO A 84 5.85 19.24 -3.74
C PRO A 84 4.64 19.11 -2.79
N ILE A 85 4.25 17.87 -2.44
CA ILE A 85 3.02 17.58 -1.67
C ILE A 85 3.26 17.33 -0.16
N TYR A 86 4.52 17.14 0.26
CA TYR A 86 4.84 16.59 1.59
C TYR A 86 4.48 17.51 2.77
N SER A 87 4.48 18.83 2.58
CA SER A 87 4.12 19.81 3.62
C SER A 87 2.68 19.65 4.11
N LYS A 88 1.78 19.08 3.30
CA LYS A 88 0.39 18.78 3.68
C LYS A 88 0.26 17.74 4.80
N THR A 89 1.32 16.98 5.04
CA THR A 89 1.31 15.81 5.94
C THR A 89 2.17 15.97 7.19
N THR A 90 2.85 17.11 7.35
CA THR A 90 3.74 17.37 8.50
C THR A 90 2.99 17.57 9.82
N ASN A 91 1.73 18.00 9.76
CA ASN A 91 0.88 18.20 10.92
C ASN A 91 -0.32 17.24 10.88
N TYR A 92 -0.68 16.70 12.04
CA TYR A 92 -1.85 15.83 12.21
C TYR A 92 -1.79 14.49 11.44
N GLY A 93 -0.58 13.95 11.28
CA GLY A 93 -0.35 12.61 10.74
C GLY A 93 -0.27 12.53 9.21
N HIS A 94 0.30 11.43 8.69
CA HIS A 94 0.44 11.19 7.24
C HIS A 94 -0.72 10.40 6.63
N PHE A 95 -1.57 9.79 7.45
CA PHE A 95 -2.61 8.84 7.05
C PHE A 95 -3.99 9.29 7.53
N GLY A 96 -5.03 8.81 6.84
CA GLY A 96 -6.43 9.09 7.18
C GLY A 96 -6.91 10.49 6.81
N LYS A 97 -6.15 11.23 6.00
CA LYS A 97 -6.54 12.53 5.48
C LYS A 97 -7.36 12.39 4.20
N ASP A 98 -8.35 13.26 4.06
CA ASP A 98 -9.12 13.43 2.82
C ASP A 98 -8.53 14.63 2.04
N ASP A 99 -7.50 14.37 1.24
CA ASP A 99 -6.87 15.35 0.35
C ASP A 99 -6.52 14.66 -0.98
N PRO A 100 -6.97 15.19 -2.14
CA PRO A 100 -6.71 14.58 -3.45
C PRO A 100 -5.23 14.38 -3.80
N ASP A 101 -4.33 15.18 -3.23
CA ASP A 101 -2.88 15.05 -3.47
C ASP A 101 -2.25 13.90 -2.70
N ILE A 102 -2.91 13.41 -1.65
CA ILE A 102 -2.48 12.28 -0.82
C ILE A 102 -2.94 10.98 -1.48
N THR A 103 -2.23 10.62 -2.53
CA THR A 103 -2.56 9.49 -3.43
C THR A 103 -2.65 8.14 -2.72
N TRP A 104 -1.86 7.92 -1.66
CA TRP A 104 -1.91 6.67 -0.87
C TRP A 104 -3.16 6.53 -0.01
N GLU A 105 -4.02 7.53 0.05
CA GLU A 105 -5.34 7.44 0.69
C GLU A 105 -6.45 7.07 -0.31
N LYS A 106 -6.16 6.90 -1.61
CA LYS A 106 -7.16 6.46 -2.58
C LYS A 106 -7.53 4.99 -2.38
N THR A 107 -8.77 4.64 -2.70
CA THR A 107 -9.30 3.26 -2.68
C THR A 107 -9.63 2.75 -4.08
N ASP A 108 -8.85 3.19 -5.06
CA ASP A 108 -9.02 2.98 -6.50
C ASP A 108 -8.68 1.55 -6.97
N LYS A 109 -8.04 0.75 -6.11
CA LYS A 109 -7.70 -0.66 -6.36
C LYS A 109 -8.63 -1.65 -5.66
N ALA A 110 -9.58 -1.17 -4.86
CA ALA A 110 -10.47 -2.01 -4.07
C ALA A 110 -11.33 -2.96 -4.94
N ALA A 111 -11.90 -2.47 -6.04
CA ALA A 111 -12.72 -3.29 -6.94
C ALA A 111 -11.90 -4.37 -7.66
N GLU A 112 -10.69 -4.01 -8.09
CA GLU A 112 -9.75 -4.92 -8.76
C GLU A 112 -9.28 -6.03 -7.81
N LEU A 113 -8.92 -5.68 -6.57
CA LEU A 113 -8.57 -6.64 -5.51
C LEU A 113 -9.70 -7.64 -5.26
N LYS A 114 -10.93 -7.15 -5.08
CA LYS A 114 -12.10 -8.00 -4.81
C LYS A 114 -12.34 -9.00 -5.93
N LYS A 115 -12.05 -8.63 -7.18
CA LYS A 115 -12.21 -9.50 -8.35
C LYS A 115 -11.13 -10.58 -8.44
N LEU A 116 -9.88 -10.27 -8.05
CA LEU A 116 -8.77 -11.22 -8.19
C LEU A 116 -8.63 -12.18 -7.00
N ALA A 117 -9.11 -11.79 -5.81
CA ALA A 117 -9.00 -12.58 -4.59
C ALA A 117 -10.21 -13.51 -4.34
N LYS A 118 -11.25 -13.42 -5.17
CA LYS A 118 -12.43 -14.30 -5.15
C LYS A 118 -12.44 -15.22 -6.36
#